data_AF-A0A0C2GI45-F1
#
_entry.id   AF-A0A0C2GI45-F1
#
_cell.length_a   1.000
_cell.length_b   1.000
_cell.length_c   1.000
_cell.angle_alpha   90.00
_cell.angle_beta   90.00
_cell.angle_gamma   90.00
#
_symmetry.space_group_name_H-M   'P 1'
#
loop_
_entity.id
_entity.type
_entity.pdbx_description
1 polymer ?
#
loop_
_entity_poly.entity_id
_entity_poly.type
_entity_poly.pdbx_seq_one_letter_code
_entity_poly.pdbx_strand_id
1 'polypeptide(L)'
;MYLPSDAPRAVPLLPQLENAVSFDYLYHVNGTISIFWADVTLDTIFRVEVTGKTASNPRPIVSTGLSTVEGIAVDWISEVIYWTDSHHDHIQVAKIDGLMRATVVKGEIHNPRDIVVDPRSDTVHTVTYDGRDHVEVLRDHVFSTHPFSVDLFENYVYWTDWRINAIVRCSKR
;
A
#
# COMPACT_ATOMS: atom_id res chain seq x y z
N MET A 1 -9.56 -41.53 10.78
CA MET A 1 -8.33 -40.88 10.30
C MET A 1 -7.99 -39.80 11.32
N TYR A 2 -6.97 -40.01 12.16
CA TYR A 2 -6.60 -39.06 13.22
C TYR A 2 -5.72 -37.97 12.60
N LEU A 3 -6.11 -36.70 12.76
CA LEU A 3 -5.22 -35.58 12.43
C LEU A 3 -4.05 -35.56 13.44
N PRO A 4 -2.81 -35.30 12.99
CA PRO A 4 -1.66 -35.22 13.90
C PRO A 4 -1.84 -34.08 14.91
N SER A 5 -1.41 -34.30 16.17
CA SER A 5 -1.56 -33.37 17.30
C SER A 5 -0.90 -32.01 17.11
N ASP A 6 0.00 -31.90 16.13
CA ASP A 6 0.81 -30.71 15.86
C ASP A 6 0.32 -29.92 14.64
N ALA A 7 -0.89 -30.22 14.15
CA ALA A 7 -1.49 -29.44 13.07
C ALA A 7 -1.67 -27.97 13.51
N PRO A 8 -1.28 -26.98 12.68
CA PRO A 8 -1.45 -25.57 13.02
C PRO A 8 -2.92 -25.27 13.29
N ARG A 9 -3.21 -24.80 14.50
CA ARG A 9 -4.58 -24.46 14.92
C ARG A 9 -4.87 -23.01 14.56
N ALA A 10 -5.77 -22.80 13.61
CA ALA A 10 -6.30 -21.47 13.33
C ALA A 10 -7.08 -20.95 14.54
N VAL A 11 -6.73 -19.77 15.02
CA VAL A 11 -7.44 -19.07 16.11
C VAL A 11 -7.88 -17.72 15.56
N PRO A 12 -9.16 -17.32 15.73
CA PRO A 12 -9.61 -16.00 15.31
C PRO A 12 -8.82 -14.90 16.02
N LEU A 13 -8.19 -14.00 15.25
CA LEU A 13 -7.49 -12.83 15.80
C LEU A 13 -8.48 -11.70 16.15
N LEU A 14 -9.48 -11.49 15.29
CA LEU A 14 -10.55 -10.50 15.45
C LEU A 14 -11.89 -11.24 15.33
N PRO A 15 -12.47 -11.71 16.44
CA PRO A 15 -13.80 -12.29 16.40
C PRO A 15 -14.87 -11.20 16.23
N GLN A 16 -16.05 -11.58 15.73
CA GLN A 16 -17.26 -10.72 15.68
C GLN A 16 -17.17 -9.52 14.73
N LEU A 17 -16.55 -9.69 13.55
CA LEU A 17 -16.77 -8.74 12.45
C LEU A 17 -18.19 -8.90 11.90
N GLU A 18 -18.83 -7.81 11.49
CA GLU A 18 -20.21 -7.84 10.96
C GLU A 18 -20.21 -8.42 9.54
N ASN A 19 -19.54 -7.73 8.61
CA ASN A 19 -19.44 -8.17 7.23
C ASN A 19 -18.16 -7.65 6.56
N ALA A 20 -17.03 -8.12 7.05
CA ALA A 20 -15.72 -7.82 6.47
C ALA A 20 -15.53 -8.56 5.14
N VAL A 21 -15.42 -7.81 4.04
CA VAL A 21 -15.35 -8.38 2.67
C VAL A 21 -13.96 -8.37 2.05
N SER A 22 -13.12 -7.43 2.46
CA SER A 22 -11.76 -7.26 1.95
C SER A 22 -10.85 -6.74 3.06
N PHE A 23 -9.58 -7.12 3.04
CA PHE A 23 -8.59 -6.73 4.03
C PHE A 23 -7.19 -6.59 3.41
N ASP A 24 -6.35 -5.75 4.02
CA ASP A 24 -4.93 -5.62 3.70
C ASP A 24 -4.17 -5.13 4.96
N TYR A 25 -2.84 -5.03 4.93
CA TYR A 25 -2.05 -4.72 6.11
C TYR A 25 -0.86 -3.78 5.84
N LEU A 26 -0.39 -3.14 6.91
CA LEU A 26 0.85 -2.38 6.96
C LEU A 26 1.73 -2.94 8.08
N TYR A 27 2.95 -3.37 7.75
CA TYR A 27 3.95 -3.78 8.72
C TYR A 27 4.78 -2.57 9.18
N HIS A 28 4.89 -2.38 10.49
CA HIS A 28 5.64 -1.28 11.09
C HIS A 28 7.03 -1.73 11.52
N VAL A 29 8.01 -0.83 11.45
CA VAL A 29 9.41 -1.09 11.82
C VAL A 29 9.56 -1.50 13.30
N ASN A 30 8.63 -1.09 14.15
CA ASN A 30 8.57 -1.47 15.57
C ASN A 30 8.07 -2.92 15.79
N GLY A 31 7.75 -3.66 14.72
CA GLY A 31 7.28 -5.04 14.77
C GLY A 31 5.76 -5.20 14.94
N THR A 32 4.99 -4.11 14.93
CA THR A 32 3.52 -4.17 14.95
C THR A 32 2.93 -4.23 13.55
N ILE A 33 1.67 -4.66 13.43
CA ILE A 33 0.95 -4.73 12.16
C ILE A 33 -0.34 -3.94 12.28
N SER A 34 -0.58 -2.99 11.38
CA SER A 34 -1.92 -2.46 11.18
C SER A 34 -2.65 -3.32 10.17
N ILE A 35 -3.80 -3.90 10.55
CA ILE A 35 -4.71 -4.57 9.63
C ILE A 35 -5.84 -3.59 9.30
N PHE A 36 -6.18 -3.49 8.02
CA PHE A 36 -7.29 -2.70 7.51
C PHE A 36 -8.32 -3.64 6.91
N TRP A 37 -9.60 -3.31 7.04
CA TRP A 37 -10.66 -4.05 6.36
C TRP A 37 -11.84 -3.14 6.02
N ALA A 38 -12.54 -3.50 4.96
CA ALA A 38 -13.81 -2.90 4.59
C ALA A 38 -14.96 -3.74 5.18
N ASP A 39 -15.83 -3.09 5.95
CA ASP A 39 -17.09 -3.66 6.41
C ASP A 39 -18.25 -3.03 5.64
N VAL A 40 -18.93 -3.84 4.83
CA VAL A 40 -20.01 -3.36 3.94
C VAL A 40 -21.31 -3.12 4.70
N THR A 41 -21.53 -3.83 5.80
CA THR A 41 -22.75 -3.63 6.60
C THR A 41 -22.64 -2.34 7.42
N LEU A 42 -21.44 -1.96 7.82
CA LEU A 42 -21.16 -0.75 8.58
C LEU A 42 -20.75 0.47 7.73
N ASP A 43 -20.68 0.33 6.40
CA ASP A 43 -20.19 1.34 5.47
C ASP A 43 -18.89 2.00 5.96
N THR A 44 -17.96 1.18 6.46
CA THR A 44 -16.77 1.66 7.17
C THR A 44 -15.54 0.86 6.80
N ILE A 45 -14.44 1.58 6.54
CA ILE A 45 -13.10 1.00 6.52
C ILE A 45 -12.52 1.16 7.92
N PHE A 46 -12.16 0.04 8.53
CA PHE A 46 -11.57 -0.03 9.86
C PHE A 46 -10.07 -0.28 9.79
N ARG A 47 -9.40 0.05 10.89
CA ARG A 47 -8.02 -0.31 11.19
C ARG A 47 -7.93 -0.91 12.59
N VAL A 48 -7.04 -1.87 12.77
CA VAL A 48 -6.63 -2.36 14.09
C VAL A 48 -5.12 -2.55 14.15
N GLU A 49 -4.53 -2.27 15.30
CA GLU A 49 -3.12 -2.57 15.56
C GLU A 49 -2.97 -3.95 16.19
N VAL A 50 -2.04 -4.75 15.69
CA VAL A 50 -1.73 -6.11 16.12
C VAL A 50 -0.29 -6.17 16.63
N THR A 51 -0.09 -6.82 17.77
CA THR A 51 1.23 -7.02 18.37
C THR A 51 1.36 -8.47 18.80
N GLY A 52 2.14 -9.26 18.06
CA GLY A 52 2.25 -10.69 18.28
C GLY A 52 0.92 -11.41 18.03
N LYS A 53 0.27 -11.89 19.10
CA LYS A 53 -1.01 -12.63 19.02
C LYS A 53 -2.22 -11.81 19.49
N THR A 54 -2.02 -10.56 19.88
CA THR A 54 -3.08 -9.69 20.39
C THR A 54 -3.39 -8.58 19.40
N ALA A 55 -4.66 -8.20 19.34
CA ALA A 55 -5.13 -7.04 18.60
C ALA A 55 -5.69 -6.00 19.58
N SER A 56 -5.50 -4.73 19.25
CA SER A 56 -6.13 -3.60 19.92
C SER A 56 -7.60 -3.48 19.53
N ASN A 57 -8.29 -2.44 20.03
CA ASN A 57 -9.66 -2.17 19.61
C ASN A 57 -9.67 -1.64 18.16
N PRO A 58 -10.53 -2.19 17.28
CA PRO A 58 -10.85 -1.61 15.98
C PRO A 58 -11.16 -0.12 16.04
N ARG A 59 -10.68 0.64 15.06
CA ARG A 59 -10.98 2.06 14.89
C ARG A 59 -11.43 2.33 13.46
N PRO A 60 -12.52 3.10 13.26
CA PRO A 60 -12.89 3.53 11.92
C PRO A 60 -11.85 4.52 11.40
N ILE A 61 -11.43 4.37 10.14
CA ILE A 61 -10.60 5.36 9.44
C ILE A 61 -11.41 6.10 8.37
N VAL A 62 -12.39 5.45 7.75
CA VAL A 62 -13.34 6.09 6.83
C VAL A 62 -14.72 5.55 7.13
N SER A 63 -15.66 6.42 7.49
CA SER A 63 -17.02 6.05 7.91
C SER A 63 -18.12 6.89 7.25
N THR A 64 -17.76 7.66 6.21
CA THR A 64 -18.71 8.55 5.51
C THR A 64 -18.47 8.52 4.02
N GLY A 65 -19.54 8.65 3.23
CA GLY A 65 -19.47 8.67 1.77
C GLY A 65 -18.88 7.40 1.17
N LEU A 66 -19.01 6.28 1.86
CA LEU A 66 -18.80 4.93 1.33
C LEU A 66 -20.18 4.36 0.98
N SER A 67 -20.25 3.46 0.01
CA SER A 67 -21.48 2.72 -0.29
C SER A 67 -21.23 1.23 -0.44
N THR A 68 -20.39 0.80 -1.37
CA THR A 68 -20.13 -0.65 -1.53
C THR A 68 -18.65 -0.85 -1.79
N VAL A 69 -17.89 -0.88 -0.71
CA VAL A 69 -16.45 -1.11 -0.78
C VAL A 69 -16.18 -2.59 -0.98
N GLU A 70 -15.63 -2.97 -2.14
CA GLU A 70 -15.39 -4.38 -2.48
C GLU A 70 -13.93 -4.81 -2.36
N GLY A 71 -12.99 -3.87 -2.51
CA GLY A 71 -11.55 -4.13 -2.48
C GLY A 71 -10.79 -2.99 -1.83
N ILE A 72 -9.73 -3.33 -1.10
CA ILE A 72 -8.80 -2.36 -0.53
C ILE A 72 -7.35 -2.77 -0.85
N ALA A 73 -6.47 -1.78 -0.98
CA ALA A 73 -5.04 -2.00 -1.17
C ALA A 73 -4.22 -0.93 -0.43
N VAL A 74 -3.21 -1.36 0.32
CA VAL A 74 -2.34 -0.47 1.09
C VAL A 74 -1.04 -0.25 0.33
N ASP A 75 -0.74 1.01 0.02
CA ASP A 75 0.60 1.42 -0.38
C ASP A 75 1.42 1.65 0.90
N TRP A 76 2.24 0.66 1.23
CA TRP A 76 3.07 0.66 2.44
C TRP A 76 4.26 1.63 2.37
N ILE A 77 4.61 2.17 1.20
CA ILE A 77 5.68 3.17 1.07
C ILE A 77 5.12 4.56 1.33
N SER A 78 3.99 4.90 0.69
CA SER A 78 3.38 6.23 0.80
C SER A 78 2.47 6.37 2.03
N GLU A 79 2.21 5.26 2.72
CA GLU A 79 1.28 5.12 3.85
C GLU A 79 -0.11 5.66 3.48
N VAL A 80 -0.63 5.18 2.36
CA VAL A 80 -2.00 5.46 1.89
C VAL A 80 -2.75 4.15 1.65
N ILE A 81 -4.06 4.24 1.70
CA ILE A 81 -4.98 3.15 1.39
C ILE A 81 -5.86 3.55 0.22
N TYR A 82 -5.96 2.65 -0.75
CA TYR A 82 -6.87 2.72 -1.87
C TYR A 82 -8.05 1.80 -1.65
N TRP A 83 -9.21 2.17 -2.17
CA TRP A 83 -10.36 1.29 -2.20
C TRP A 83 -11.21 1.50 -3.43
N THR A 84 -11.89 0.44 -3.84
CA THR A 84 -12.93 0.45 -4.86
C THR A 84 -14.28 0.70 -4.20
N ASP A 85 -15.13 1.50 -4.83
CA ASP A 85 -16.54 1.62 -4.44
C ASP A 85 -17.39 1.27 -5.67
N SER A 86 -18.03 0.10 -5.62
CA SER A 86 -18.73 -0.48 -6.78
C SER A 86 -20.08 0.17 -7.06
N HIS A 87 -20.68 0.83 -6.06
CA HIS A 87 -21.92 1.58 -6.26
C HIS A 87 -21.64 2.96 -6.85
N HIS A 88 -20.57 3.61 -6.40
CA HIS A 88 -20.18 4.92 -6.91
C HIS A 88 -19.35 4.88 -8.20
N ASP A 89 -18.89 3.70 -8.64
CA ASP A 89 -17.97 3.55 -9.79
C ASP A 89 -16.69 4.38 -9.59
N HIS A 90 -16.15 4.35 -8.38
CA HIS A 90 -14.98 5.15 -7.99
C HIS A 90 -13.82 4.27 -7.52
N ILE A 91 -12.60 4.75 -7.73
CA ILE A 91 -11.43 4.38 -6.92
C ILE A 91 -11.05 5.61 -6.10
N GLN A 92 -10.87 5.42 -4.80
CA GLN A 92 -10.50 6.51 -3.90
C GLN A 92 -9.24 6.15 -3.11
N VAL A 93 -8.63 7.18 -2.54
CA VAL A 93 -7.41 7.08 -1.75
C VAL A 93 -7.50 7.98 -0.53
N ALA A 94 -6.88 7.57 0.57
CA ALA A 94 -6.67 8.41 1.76
C ALA A 94 -5.37 8.00 2.45
N LYS A 95 -4.86 8.84 3.35
CA LYS A 95 -3.82 8.44 4.30
C LYS A 95 -4.33 7.31 5.20
N ILE A 96 -3.42 6.51 5.77
CA ILE A 96 -3.77 5.39 6.68
C ILE A 96 -4.49 5.81 7.97
N ASP A 97 -4.56 7.10 8.25
CA ASP A 97 -5.36 7.71 9.33
C ASP A 97 -6.74 8.19 8.87
N GLY A 98 -7.09 8.00 7.59
CA GLY A 98 -8.34 8.44 6.97
C GLY A 98 -8.33 9.87 6.43
N LEU A 99 -7.26 10.63 6.65
CA LEU A 99 -7.16 12.02 6.20
C LEU A 99 -6.79 12.12 4.72
N MET A 100 -6.91 13.34 4.18
CA MET A 100 -6.51 13.66 2.81
C MET A 100 -7.16 12.76 1.75
N ARG A 101 -8.45 12.46 1.94
CA ARG A 101 -9.22 11.65 1.00
C ARG A 101 -9.35 12.33 -0.36
N ALA A 102 -9.09 11.58 -1.41
CA ALA A 102 -9.25 11.99 -2.81
C ALA A 102 -9.89 10.88 -3.65
N THR A 103 -10.51 11.27 -4.77
CA THR A 103 -10.98 10.32 -5.79
C THR A 103 -9.93 10.24 -6.89
N VAL A 104 -9.44 9.02 -7.16
CA VAL A 104 -8.42 8.71 -8.17
C VAL A 104 -9.08 8.46 -9.52
N VAL A 105 -10.15 7.68 -9.54
CA VAL A 105 -10.95 7.37 -10.73
C VAL A 105 -12.42 7.64 -10.44
N LYS A 106 -13.12 8.27 -11.39
CA LYS A 106 -14.52 8.66 -11.23
C LYS A 106 -15.37 8.30 -12.45
N GLY A 107 -16.25 7.31 -12.33
CA GLY A 107 -17.28 6.99 -13.33
C GLY A 107 -16.77 6.35 -14.63
N GLU A 108 -15.47 6.18 -14.78
CA GLU A 108 -14.84 5.48 -15.91
C GLU A 108 -14.64 3.98 -15.66
N ILE A 109 -14.90 3.53 -14.43
CA ILE A 109 -14.76 2.13 -14.01
C ILE A 109 -16.09 1.62 -13.47
N HIS A 110 -16.71 0.68 -14.17
CA HIS A 110 -18.01 0.15 -13.80
C HIS A 110 -17.89 -1.08 -12.92
N ASN A 111 -18.54 -1.06 -11.75
CA ASN A 111 -18.57 -2.14 -10.78
C ASN A 111 -17.15 -2.65 -10.40
N PRO A 112 -16.22 -1.76 -10.00
CA PRO A 112 -14.88 -2.15 -9.57
C PRO A 112 -14.96 -3.09 -8.37
N ARG A 113 -14.20 -4.19 -8.42
CA ARG A 113 -14.21 -5.23 -7.38
C ARG A 113 -12.97 -5.18 -6.54
N ASP A 114 -11.94 -5.90 -6.96
CA ASP A 114 -10.68 -5.97 -6.23
C ASP A 114 -9.68 -4.94 -6.75
N ILE A 115 -8.70 -4.61 -5.92
CA ILE A 115 -7.60 -3.71 -6.25
C ILE A 115 -6.33 -4.21 -5.57
N VAL A 116 -5.21 -4.12 -6.28
CA VAL A 116 -3.88 -4.36 -5.73
C VAL A 116 -2.98 -3.20 -6.13
N VAL A 117 -1.99 -2.90 -5.29
CA VAL A 117 -0.96 -1.91 -5.61
C VAL A 117 0.39 -2.60 -5.70
N ASP A 118 1.17 -2.22 -6.71
CA ASP A 118 2.60 -2.47 -6.75
C ASP A 118 3.31 -1.13 -6.55
N PRO A 119 3.55 -0.72 -5.29
CA PRO A 119 4.20 0.53 -5.02
C PRO A 119 5.70 0.46 -5.35
N ARG A 120 6.27 -0.73 -5.65
CA ARG A 120 7.71 -0.92 -5.85
C ARG A 120 8.27 -0.59 -7.23
N SER A 121 7.44 -0.15 -8.16
CA SER A 121 7.87 0.16 -9.54
C SER A 121 8.67 1.48 -9.68
N ASP A 122 9.47 1.85 -8.66
CA ASP A 122 10.37 3.01 -8.64
C ASP A 122 11.66 2.68 -9.38
N THR A 123 11.72 3.10 -10.64
CA THR A 123 12.81 2.76 -11.54
C THR A 123 13.54 4.01 -12.05
N VAL A 124 14.87 3.96 -12.04
CA VAL A 124 15.73 4.96 -12.70
C VAL A 124 16.28 4.33 -13.96
N HIS A 125 16.13 5.01 -15.08
CA HIS A 125 16.59 4.54 -16.39
C HIS A 125 17.62 5.49 -16.98
N THR A 126 18.53 4.95 -17.78
CA THR A 126 19.40 5.72 -18.68
C THR A 126 19.19 5.28 -20.11
N VAL A 127 19.41 6.20 -21.04
CA VAL A 127 19.27 5.97 -22.47
C VAL A 127 20.36 6.77 -23.20
N THR A 128 20.80 6.31 -24.36
CA THR A 128 21.74 7.08 -25.19
C THR A 128 21.06 8.31 -25.79
N TYR A 129 21.87 9.28 -26.23
CA TYR A 129 21.39 10.55 -26.80
C TYR A 129 20.38 10.37 -27.95
N ASP A 130 20.52 9.31 -28.73
CA ASP A 130 19.64 8.98 -29.85
C ASP A 130 18.49 8.03 -29.48
N GLY A 131 18.22 7.85 -28.18
CA GLY A 131 17.11 7.05 -27.67
C GLY A 131 17.34 5.53 -27.70
N ARG A 132 18.56 5.07 -28.02
CA ARG A 132 18.92 3.64 -28.02
C ARG A 132 19.47 3.21 -26.65
N ASP A 133 19.66 1.90 -26.47
CA ASP A 133 20.34 1.32 -25.30
C ASP A 133 19.72 1.76 -23.95
N HIS A 134 18.40 1.53 -23.84
CA HIS A 134 17.66 1.76 -22.60
C HIS A 134 18.11 0.77 -21.52
N VAL A 135 18.67 1.29 -20.43
CA VAL A 135 19.17 0.51 -19.29
C VAL A 135 18.47 0.96 -18.03
N GLU A 136 17.86 0.02 -17.33
CA GLU A 136 17.37 0.21 -15.97
C GLU A 136 18.58 0.24 -15.02
N VAL A 137 18.82 1.40 -14.42
CA VAL A 137 19.96 1.67 -13.51
C VAL A 137 19.62 1.34 -12.07
N LEU A 138 18.36 1.48 -11.68
CA LEU A 138 17.91 1.16 -10.34
C LEU A 138 16.45 0.70 -10.40
N ARG A 139 16.15 -0.37 -9.65
CA ARG A 139 14.81 -0.82 -9.30
C ARG A 139 14.85 -1.25 -7.85
N ASP A 140 14.68 -0.31 -6.92
CA ASP A 140 14.33 -0.64 -5.52
C ASP A 140 14.09 0.59 -4.64
N HIS A 141 13.15 0.43 -3.70
CA HIS A 141 12.70 1.43 -2.71
C HIS A 141 13.71 1.76 -1.60
N VAL A 142 14.81 1.01 -1.49
CA VAL A 142 15.77 1.25 -0.42
C VAL A 142 16.50 2.58 -0.62
N PHE A 143 16.59 3.08 -1.86
CA PHE A 143 17.40 4.24 -2.20
C PHE A 143 16.72 5.31 -3.08
N SER A 144 15.54 5.04 -3.67
CA SER A 144 14.88 5.98 -4.59
C SER A 144 13.42 6.24 -4.24
N THR A 145 13.11 6.39 -2.95
CA THR A 145 11.75 6.68 -2.52
C THR A 145 11.30 8.09 -2.88
N HIS A 146 12.19 9.10 -2.83
CA HIS A 146 11.83 10.49 -3.11
C HIS A 146 13.02 11.31 -3.67
N PRO A 147 13.49 11.03 -4.90
CA PRO A 147 14.54 11.81 -5.53
C PRO A 147 14.04 13.21 -5.96
N PHE A 148 14.64 14.29 -5.44
CA PHE A 148 14.28 15.67 -5.83
C PHE A 148 15.15 16.24 -6.95
N SER A 149 16.46 16.03 -6.86
CA SER A 149 17.43 16.44 -7.87
C SER A 149 18.29 15.25 -8.24
N VAL A 150 18.59 15.11 -9.52
CA VAL A 150 19.47 14.08 -10.08
C VAL A 150 20.55 14.73 -10.94
N ASP A 151 21.77 14.23 -10.86
CA ASP A 151 22.88 14.67 -11.72
C ASP A 151 23.81 13.50 -12.07
N LEU A 152 24.65 13.69 -13.09
CA LEU A 152 25.50 12.67 -13.69
C LEU A 152 26.97 13.09 -13.62
N PHE A 153 27.82 12.21 -13.08
CA PHE A 153 29.27 12.36 -13.19
C PHE A 153 29.92 10.99 -13.43
N GLU A 154 30.71 10.89 -14.49
CA GLU A 154 31.32 9.64 -14.96
C GLU A 154 30.28 8.49 -15.08
N ASN A 155 30.59 7.31 -14.53
CA ASN A 155 29.75 6.12 -14.55
C ASN A 155 28.71 6.11 -13.43
N TYR A 156 28.43 7.22 -12.76
CA TYR A 156 27.51 7.27 -11.64
C TYR A 156 26.34 8.23 -11.88
N VAL A 157 25.17 7.83 -11.38
CA VAL A 157 24.00 8.68 -11.18
C VAL A 157 23.99 9.09 -9.72
N TYR A 158 23.80 10.39 -9.45
CA TYR A 158 23.70 10.95 -8.10
C TYR A 158 22.32 11.53 -7.91
N TRP A 159 21.72 11.36 -6.74
CA TRP A 159 20.46 12.01 -6.41
C TRP A 159 20.33 12.31 -4.92
N THR A 160 19.52 13.30 -4.60
CA THR A 160 19.12 13.61 -3.23
C THR A 160 17.88 12.80 -2.85
N ASP A 161 17.90 12.04 -1.76
CA ASP A 161 16.70 11.36 -1.24
C ASP A 161 16.30 11.91 0.14
N TRP A 162 15.07 12.41 0.23
CA TRP A 162 14.55 13.05 1.44
C TRP A 162 14.27 12.07 2.58
N ARG A 163 13.93 10.82 2.28
CA ARG A 163 13.53 9.84 3.29
C ARG A 163 14.72 9.37 4.11
N ILE A 164 15.87 9.22 3.47
CA ILE A 164 17.14 8.85 4.14
C ILE A 164 18.02 10.06 4.48
N ASN A 165 17.58 11.28 4.13
CA ASN A 165 18.33 12.53 4.33
C ASN A 165 19.78 12.44 3.82
N ALA A 166 19.98 11.91 2.61
CA ALA A 166 21.32 11.68 2.06
C ALA A 166 21.39 11.96 0.55
N ILE A 167 22.62 12.13 0.07
CA ILE A 167 22.96 12.06 -1.35
C ILE A 167 23.38 10.62 -1.65
N VAL A 168 22.67 9.99 -2.56
CA VAL A 168 22.92 8.62 -3.00
C VAL A 168 23.65 8.64 -4.33
N ARG A 169 24.51 7.65 -4.57
CA ARG A 169 25.05 7.38 -5.91
C ARG A 169 24.84 5.92 -6.28
N CYS A 170 24.63 5.66 -7.57
CA CYS A 170 24.58 4.31 -8.14
C CYS A 170 25.38 4.23 -9.44
N SER A 171 25.98 3.07 -9.70
CA SER A 171 26.72 2.77 -10.93
C SER A 171 25.75 2.59 -12.10
N LYS A 172 26.10 3.12 -13.27
CA LYS A 172 25.39 2.92 -14.55
C LYS A 172 25.69 1.54 -15.19
N ARG A 173 26.42 0.68 -14.49
CA ARG A 173 26.85 -0.67 -14.89
C ARG A 173 26.62 -1.66 -13.76
#